data_AF-A0AAW8Q0S3-F1
#
_entry.id   AF-A0AAW8Q0S3-F1
#
_cell.length_a   1.000
_cell.length_b   1.000
_cell.length_c   1.000
_cell.angle_alpha   90.00
_cell.angle_beta   90.00
_cell.angle_gamma   90.00
#
_symmetry.space_group_name_H-M   'P 1'
#
loop_
_entity.id
_entity.type
_entity.pdbx_description
1 polymer ?
#
loop_
_entity_poly.entity_id
_entity_poly.type
_entity_poly.pdbx_seq_one_letter_code
_entity_poly.pdbx_strand_id
1 'polypeptide(L)'
;MTDKKNLSDIEQAKAIVKQADKAFEQVGYIKNRCLAGTIVAEHLLQEQGWKVEHFPCRADGYNKKMIEMIEEHRRLPTSNEEALEWKESGAKVVSIIPNHTGGKDVVSPPMNGHYCLVAKKGQKYIFVDAALGQFKRTLIENGWVLDVPATLVMEIPAEIYNQTLQLNKLKIHKALDASSDDKPELSTHLPCGGYLTYRYERIKSVDKLKSRPNSSEYKKTDLYLKKHNEVLKLIRKQ
;
A
#
# COMPACT_ATOMS: atom_id res chain seq x y z
N MET A 1 -35.43 13.96 0.64
CA MET A 1 -34.71 12.78 1.16
C MET A 1 -34.38 11.91 -0.02
N THR A 2 -33.17 12.02 -0.57
CA THR A 2 -32.76 11.30 -1.78
C THR A 2 -32.09 9.98 -1.43
N ASP A 3 -32.55 8.92 -2.09
CA ASP A 3 -32.13 7.53 -1.95
C ASP A 3 -30.61 7.36 -1.97
N LYS A 4 -30.04 6.94 -0.84
CA LYS A 4 -28.76 6.26 -0.84
C LYS A 4 -28.98 4.91 -1.53
N LYS A 5 -28.76 4.87 -2.85
CA LYS A 5 -28.63 3.62 -3.63
C LYS A 5 -27.84 2.61 -2.79
N ASN A 6 -28.40 1.42 -2.58
CA ASN A 6 -27.71 0.29 -1.96
C ASN A 6 -26.53 -0.12 -2.84
N LEU A 7 -25.41 0.59 -2.71
CA LEU A 7 -24.14 0.22 -3.32
C LEU A 7 -23.69 -1.11 -2.72
N SER A 8 -23.08 -1.96 -3.54
CA SER A 8 -22.41 -3.16 -3.02
C SER A 8 -21.34 -2.74 -2.01
N ASP A 9 -21.03 -3.59 -1.02
CA ASP A 9 -20.01 -3.27 -0.01
C ASP A 9 -18.66 -2.82 -0.62
N ILE A 10 -18.29 -3.35 -1.78
CA ILE A 10 -17.05 -2.99 -2.49
C ILE A 10 -17.15 -1.59 -3.09
N GLU A 11 -18.29 -1.23 -3.68
CA GLU A 11 -18.51 0.12 -4.20
C GLU A 11 -18.57 1.15 -3.06
N GLN A 12 -19.12 0.77 -1.90
CA GLN A 12 -19.04 1.59 -0.69
C GLN A 12 -17.59 1.78 -0.23
N ALA A 13 -16.79 0.71 -0.17
CA ALA A 13 -15.38 0.79 0.17
C ALA A 13 -14.60 1.68 -0.81
N LYS A 14 -14.82 1.54 -2.12
CA LYS A 14 -14.25 2.44 -3.14
C LYS A 14 -14.63 3.90 -2.90
N ALA A 15 -15.89 4.18 -2.58
CA ALA A 15 -16.36 5.52 -2.31
C ALA A 15 -15.69 6.14 -1.07
N ILE A 16 -15.58 5.36 0.02
CA ILE A 16 -14.90 5.77 1.27
C ILE A 16 -13.45 6.16 1.01
N VAL A 17 -12.71 5.29 0.31
CA VAL A 17 -11.28 5.52 0.05
C VAL A 17 -11.08 6.74 -0.85
N LYS A 18 -11.92 6.93 -1.87
CA LYS A 18 -11.91 8.13 -2.72
C LYS A 18 -12.28 9.41 -1.96
N GLN A 19 -13.22 9.34 -1.02
CA GLN A 19 -13.59 10.49 -0.18
C GLN A 19 -12.45 10.87 0.76
N ALA A 20 -11.79 9.90 1.38
CA ALA A 20 -10.61 10.13 2.20
C ALA A 20 -9.50 10.83 1.39
N ASP A 21 -9.21 10.33 0.18
CA ASP A 21 -8.22 10.89 -0.73
C ASP A 21 -8.49 12.38 -1.03
N LYS A 22 -9.73 12.73 -1.38
CA LYS A 22 -10.18 14.11 -1.61
C LYS A 22 -10.10 14.98 -0.36
N ALA A 23 -10.49 14.46 0.80
CA ALA A 23 -10.43 15.19 2.05
C ALA A 23 -8.99 15.51 2.47
N PHE A 24 -8.04 14.60 2.20
CA PHE A 24 -6.61 14.87 2.38
C PHE A 24 -6.09 15.99 1.48
N GLU A 25 -6.58 16.09 0.24
CA GLU A 25 -6.24 17.19 -0.67
C GLU A 25 -6.76 18.54 -0.14
N GLN A 26 -7.98 18.56 0.41
CA GLN A 26 -8.60 19.78 0.97
C GLN A 26 -7.86 20.31 2.22
N VAL A 27 -7.32 19.44 3.08
CA VAL A 27 -6.53 19.84 4.26
C VAL A 27 -5.07 20.21 3.94
N GLY A 28 -4.71 20.25 2.65
CA GLY A 28 -3.36 20.58 2.19
C GLY A 28 -2.28 19.62 2.73
N TYR A 29 -2.57 18.32 2.81
CA TYR A 29 -1.58 17.31 3.21
C TYR A 29 -0.84 16.75 1.99
N ILE A 30 0.50 16.81 2.01
CA ILE A 30 1.40 16.60 0.85
C ILE A 30 1.53 15.12 0.41
N LYS A 31 1.97 14.96 -0.84
CA LYS A 31 2.02 13.83 -1.77
C LYS A 31 2.60 12.47 -1.30
N ASN A 32 3.08 12.28 -0.06
CA ASN A 32 3.69 11.01 0.44
C ASN A 32 2.92 10.42 1.66
N ARG A 33 1.59 10.41 1.55
CA ARG A 33 0.59 10.00 2.55
C ARG A 33 0.27 8.49 2.67
N CYS A 34 1.09 7.54 2.21
CA CYS A 34 0.62 6.13 2.13
C CYS A 34 0.18 5.58 3.48
N LEU A 35 0.94 5.86 4.55
CA LEU A 35 0.58 5.48 5.91
C LEU A 35 -0.60 6.30 6.45
N ALA A 36 -0.59 7.63 6.29
CA ALA A 36 -1.67 8.51 6.76
C ALA A 36 -3.03 8.19 6.09
N GLY A 37 -3.03 8.02 4.77
CA GLY A 37 -4.20 7.64 3.98
C GLY A 37 -4.75 6.29 4.42
N THR A 38 -3.86 5.33 4.65
CA THR A 38 -4.18 3.99 5.14
C THR A 38 -4.80 4.02 6.55
N ILE A 39 -4.28 4.84 7.48
CA ILE A 39 -4.84 4.95 8.85
C ILE A 39 -6.26 5.55 8.83
N VAL A 40 -6.51 6.58 8.02
CA VAL A 40 -7.87 7.15 7.89
C VAL A 40 -8.81 6.17 7.20
N ALA A 41 -8.36 5.49 6.14
CA ALA A 41 -9.15 4.48 5.45
C ALA A 41 -9.50 3.30 6.38
N GLU A 42 -8.55 2.83 7.20
CA GLU A 42 -8.78 1.82 8.23
C GLU A 42 -9.93 2.23 9.16
N HIS A 43 -9.85 3.44 9.71
CA HIS A 43 -10.89 3.97 10.61
C HIS A 43 -12.27 3.99 9.95
N LEU A 44 -12.38 4.54 8.74
CA LEU A 44 -13.67 4.65 8.03
C LEU A 44 -14.24 3.29 7.62
N LEU A 45 -13.38 2.33 7.23
CA LEU A 45 -13.82 0.97 6.89
C LEU A 45 -14.32 0.23 8.15
N GLN A 46 -13.64 0.38 9.29
CA GLN A 46 -14.08 -0.20 10.56
C GLN A 46 -15.44 0.35 11.00
N GLU A 47 -15.70 1.64 10.82
CA GLU A 47 -17.03 2.25 11.08
C GLU A 47 -18.15 1.61 10.23
N GLN A 48 -17.81 1.06 9.05
CA GLN A 48 -18.75 0.38 8.15
C GLN A 48 -18.80 -1.14 8.36
N GLY A 49 -18.22 -1.63 9.47
CA GLY A 49 -18.25 -3.04 9.86
C GLY A 49 -17.22 -3.93 9.17
N TRP A 50 -16.21 -3.35 8.51
CA TRP A 50 -15.10 -4.13 7.97
C TRP A 50 -14.12 -4.51 9.09
N LYS A 51 -13.65 -5.76 9.05
CA LYS A 51 -12.46 -6.18 9.79
C LYS A 51 -11.24 -5.86 8.93
N VAL A 52 -10.31 -5.06 9.44
CA VAL A 52 -9.21 -4.49 8.67
C VAL A 52 -7.88 -4.93 9.26
N GLU A 53 -6.96 -5.34 8.40
CA GLU A 53 -5.59 -5.72 8.73
C GLU A 53 -4.59 -4.91 7.90
N HIS A 54 -3.45 -4.59 8.51
CA HIS A 54 -2.38 -3.84 7.84
C HIS A 54 -1.62 -4.75 6.87
N PHE A 55 -1.33 -4.24 5.68
CA PHE A 55 -0.49 -4.88 4.66
C PHE A 55 0.69 -3.96 4.33
N PRO A 56 1.73 -3.91 5.18
CA PRO A 56 2.95 -3.21 4.84
C PRO A 56 3.63 -3.93 3.68
N CYS A 57 3.98 -3.20 2.62
CA CYS A 57 4.47 -3.81 1.40
C CYS A 57 5.57 -3.00 0.70
N ARG A 58 6.40 -3.70 -0.05
CA ARG A 58 7.20 -3.10 -1.14
C ARG A 58 6.31 -3.03 -2.36
N ALA A 59 6.39 -1.90 -3.07
CA ALA A 59 5.76 -1.75 -4.37
C ALA A 59 6.83 -1.91 -5.45
N ASP A 60 6.64 -2.91 -6.30
CA ASP A 60 7.49 -3.20 -7.45
C ASP A 60 6.66 -3.03 -8.72
N GLY A 61 7.23 -2.37 -9.71
CA GLY A 61 6.61 -2.17 -11.01
C GLY A 61 7.56 -2.52 -12.13
N TYR A 62 7.05 -2.51 -13.35
CA TYR A 62 7.80 -2.83 -14.54
C TYR A 62 8.05 -1.57 -15.37
N ASN A 63 9.27 -1.46 -15.90
CA ASN A 63 9.55 -0.44 -16.89
C ASN A 63 8.96 -0.82 -18.26
N LYS A 64 8.92 0.14 -19.20
CA LYS A 64 8.35 -0.07 -20.55
C LYS A 64 8.86 -1.36 -21.20
N LYS A 65 10.17 -1.56 -21.17
CA LYS A 65 10.83 -2.70 -21.81
C LYS A 65 10.42 -4.03 -21.19
N MET A 66 10.29 -4.09 -19.86
CA MET A 66 9.80 -5.29 -19.17
C MET A 66 8.33 -5.60 -19.54
N ILE A 67 7.49 -4.59 -19.71
CA ILE A 67 6.09 -4.78 -20.16
C ILE A 67 6.07 -5.35 -21.58
N GLU A 68 6.82 -4.75 -22.52
CA GLU A 68 6.93 -5.23 -23.90
C GLU A 68 7.35 -6.71 -23.95
N MET A 69 8.33 -7.12 -23.14
CA MET A 69 8.76 -8.51 -23.06
C MET A 69 7.70 -9.44 -22.46
N ILE A 70 6.99 -8.99 -21.42
CA ILE A 70 5.88 -9.78 -20.86
C ILE A 70 4.75 -9.96 -21.89
N GLU A 71 4.46 -8.95 -22.70
CA GLU A 71 3.45 -9.03 -23.76
C GLU A 71 3.87 -9.96 -24.90
N GLU A 72 5.14 -9.88 -25.32
CA GLU A 72 5.73 -10.74 -26.37
C GLU A 72 5.75 -12.21 -25.94
N HIS A 73 6.25 -12.49 -24.74
CA HIS A 73 6.40 -13.85 -24.24
C HIS A 73 5.13 -14.39 -23.53
N ARG A 74 4.17 -13.51 -23.21
CA ARG A 74 2.97 -13.79 -22.41
C ARG A 74 3.26 -14.40 -21.03
N ARG A 75 4.43 -14.10 -20.46
CA ARG A 75 4.88 -14.61 -19.16
C ARG A 75 6.01 -13.74 -18.59
N LEU A 76 6.39 -14.02 -17.34
CA LEU A 76 7.63 -13.56 -16.73
C LEU A 76 8.80 -14.49 -17.11
N PRO A 77 10.06 -14.06 -16.92
CA PRO A 77 11.21 -14.94 -17.13
C PRO A 77 11.12 -16.15 -16.18
N THR A 78 11.43 -17.34 -16.69
CA THR A 78 11.31 -18.61 -15.96
C THR A 78 12.65 -19.14 -15.43
N SER A 79 13.77 -18.51 -15.81
CA SER A 79 15.10 -18.84 -15.31
C SER A 79 15.90 -17.58 -14.98
N ASN A 80 16.97 -17.75 -14.19
CA ASN A 80 17.90 -16.66 -13.89
C ASN A 80 18.65 -16.19 -15.14
N GLU A 81 18.99 -17.11 -16.04
CA GLU A 81 19.64 -16.81 -17.32
C GLU A 81 18.73 -15.91 -18.17
N GLU A 82 17.45 -16.27 -18.31
CA GLU A 82 16.48 -15.47 -19.05
C GLU A 82 16.22 -14.11 -18.37
N ALA A 83 16.16 -14.08 -17.04
CA ALA A 83 16.03 -12.81 -16.30
C ALA A 83 17.23 -11.89 -16.52
N LEU A 84 18.44 -12.43 -16.66
CA LEU A 84 19.66 -11.67 -16.98
C LEU A 84 19.61 -11.15 -18.42
N GLU A 85 19.23 -11.99 -19.40
CA GLU A 85 19.07 -11.58 -20.80
C GLU A 85 18.04 -10.44 -20.94
N TRP A 86 16.88 -10.58 -20.28
CA TRP A 86 15.85 -9.54 -20.27
C TRP A 86 16.39 -8.25 -19.66
N LYS A 87 17.15 -8.35 -18.56
CA LYS A 87 17.80 -7.21 -17.91
C LYS A 87 18.84 -6.52 -18.81
N GLU A 88 19.66 -7.28 -19.53
CA GLU A 88 20.64 -6.77 -20.49
C GLU A 88 19.97 -6.06 -21.67
N SER A 89 18.78 -6.52 -22.08
CA SER A 89 17.94 -5.84 -23.08
C SER A 89 17.30 -4.53 -22.59
N GLY A 90 17.47 -4.20 -21.31
CA GLY A 90 16.95 -2.99 -20.67
C GLY A 90 15.65 -3.18 -19.89
N ALA A 91 15.13 -4.40 -19.77
CA ALA A 91 13.98 -4.70 -18.91
C ALA A 91 14.36 -4.53 -17.44
N LYS A 92 13.52 -3.84 -16.66
CA LYS A 92 13.79 -3.56 -15.25
C LYS A 92 12.52 -3.72 -14.42
N VAL A 93 12.68 -4.40 -13.29
CA VAL A 93 11.79 -4.25 -12.14
C VAL A 93 12.21 -3.00 -11.39
N VAL A 94 11.32 -2.03 -11.29
CA VAL A 94 11.55 -0.77 -10.62
C VAL A 94 10.81 -0.80 -9.29
N SER A 95 11.60 -0.86 -8.23
CA SER A 95 11.11 -0.85 -6.86
C SER A 95 11.02 0.56 -6.32
N ILE A 96 9.94 0.84 -5.63
CA ILE A 96 9.81 2.12 -4.92
C ILE A 96 10.57 1.98 -3.62
N ILE A 97 11.79 2.51 -3.63
CA ILE A 97 12.60 2.71 -2.44
C ILE A 97 12.19 4.08 -1.86
N PRO A 98 11.58 4.14 -0.68
CA PRO A 98 11.38 5.39 0.02
C PRO A 98 12.76 5.99 0.34
N ASN A 99 12.99 7.23 -0.10
CA ASN A 99 14.21 8.03 0.09
C ASN A 99 15.35 7.81 -0.91
N HIS A 100 15.18 8.25 -2.16
CA HIS A 100 16.30 8.80 -2.91
C HIS A 100 15.96 10.23 -3.34
N THR A 101 16.26 11.22 -2.49
CA THR A 101 16.36 12.62 -2.92
C THR A 101 17.76 13.12 -2.61
N GLY A 102 18.56 13.36 -3.66
CA GLY A 102 19.65 14.33 -3.64
C GLY A 102 19.13 15.76 -3.52
N GLY A 103 18.21 16.01 -2.59
CA GLY A 103 17.51 17.27 -2.41
C GLY A 103 17.16 17.41 -0.94
N LYS A 104 17.82 18.39 -0.30
CA LYS A 104 17.59 18.80 1.08
C LYS A 104 16.19 19.40 1.20
N ASP A 105 15.23 18.59 1.65
CA ASP A 105 14.08 19.05 2.41
C ASP A 105 13.74 17.99 3.44
N VAL A 106 13.84 18.36 4.71
CA VAL A 106 13.72 17.50 5.88
C VAL A 106 12.24 17.18 6.10
N VAL A 107 11.70 16.26 5.31
CA VAL A 107 10.51 15.50 5.67
C VAL A 107 11.00 14.26 6.42
N SER A 108 10.58 14.11 7.67
CA SER A 108 10.90 12.93 8.48
C SER A 108 10.64 11.67 7.63
N PRO A 109 11.62 10.76 7.47
CA PRO A 109 11.53 9.66 6.53
C PRO A 109 10.21 8.91 6.79
N PRO A 110 9.29 8.79 5.81
CA PRO A 110 8.14 7.92 5.99
C PRO A 110 8.73 6.54 6.25
N MET A 111 8.43 5.95 7.40
CA MET A 111 8.91 4.62 7.82
C MET A 111 9.03 3.71 6.60
N ASN A 112 10.28 3.49 6.16
CA ASN A 112 10.62 3.14 4.79
C ASN A 112 9.73 2.02 4.20
N GLY A 113 8.63 2.38 3.49
CA GLY A 113 7.76 1.44 2.80
C GLY A 113 6.46 1.99 2.22
N HIS A 114 5.73 1.15 1.48
CA HIS A 114 4.33 1.38 1.12
C HIS A 114 3.42 0.68 2.13
N TYR A 115 2.26 1.28 2.41
CA TYR A 115 1.31 0.77 3.39
C TYR A 115 -0.08 0.68 2.77
N CYS A 116 -0.60 -0.54 2.76
CA CYS A 116 -1.95 -0.86 2.30
C CYS A 116 -2.72 -1.60 3.39
N LEU A 117 -3.96 -1.98 3.09
CA LEU A 117 -4.82 -2.77 3.96
C LEU A 117 -5.36 -3.99 3.21
N VAL A 118 -5.68 -5.02 3.96
CA VAL A 118 -6.64 -6.04 3.55
C VAL A 118 -7.83 -5.97 4.50
N ALA A 119 -9.05 -6.14 3.97
CA ALA A 119 -10.26 -6.03 4.77
C ALA A 119 -11.27 -7.12 4.42
N LYS A 120 -12.07 -7.51 5.43
CA LYS A 120 -13.13 -8.52 5.32
C LYS A 120 -14.46 -7.99 5.84
N LYS A 121 -15.55 -8.24 5.09
CA LYS A 121 -16.93 -8.04 5.54
C LYS A 121 -17.82 -9.18 5.01
N GLY A 122 -18.39 -9.97 5.93
CA GLY A 122 -19.09 -11.21 5.56
C GLY A 122 -18.16 -12.19 4.83
N GLN A 123 -18.55 -12.58 3.61
CA GLN A 123 -17.73 -13.43 2.71
C GLN A 123 -16.89 -12.63 1.71
N LYS A 124 -16.91 -11.29 1.77
CA LYS A 124 -16.13 -10.44 0.87
C LYS A 124 -14.79 -10.09 1.47
N TYR A 125 -13.75 -10.13 0.65
CA TYR A 125 -12.37 -9.82 1.02
C TYR A 125 -11.82 -8.84 -0.01
N ILE A 126 -11.24 -7.75 0.46
CA ILE A 126 -10.72 -6.68 -0.40
C ILE A 126 -9.29 -6.32 -0.01
N PHE A 127 -8.52 -5.92 -1.02
CA PHE A 127 -7.30 -5.15 -0.87
C PHE A 127 -7.62 -3.67 -1.04
N VAL A 128 -7.02 -2.82 -0.19
CA VAL A 128 -7.22 -1.37 -0.20
C VAL A 128 -5.87 -0.67 -0.19
N ASP A 129 -5.66 0.16 -1.19
CA ASP A 129 -4.55 1.10 -1.27
C ASP A 129 -5.12 2.52 -1.37
N ALA A 130 -5.01 3.27 -0.27
CA ALA A 130 -5.52 4.63 -0.18
C ALA A 130 -4.59 5.67 -0.83
N ALA A 131 -3.48 5.24 -1.45
CA ALA A 131 -2.46 6.15 -1.94
C ALA A 131 -1.68 5.62 -3.16
N LEU A 132 -2.26 4.73 -3.96
CA LEU A 132 -1.62 4.15 -5.15
C LEU A 132 -1.10 5.23 -6.14
N GLY A 133 -1.80 6.37 -6.25
CA GLY A 133 -1.41 7.47 -7.14
C GLY A 133 -0.12 8.20 -6.78
N GLN A 134 0.47 7.91 -5.63
CA GLN A 134 1.83 8.37 -5.31
C GLN A 134 2.84 7.86 -6.33
N PHE A 135 2.55 6.72 -6.96
CA PHE A 135 3.40 6.11 -7.96
C PHE A 135 3.38 6.90 -9.29
N LYS A 136 2.26 7.50 -9.69
CA LYS A 136 2.26 8.44 -10.84
C LYS A 136 3.20 9.63 -10.63
N ARG A 137 3.32 10.10 -9.39
CA ARG A 137 3.99 11.36 -9.05
C ARG A 137 5.51 11.23 -9.02
N THR A 138 6.03 10.02 -9.14
CA THR A 138 7.47 9.72 -9.17
C THR A 138 8.03 9.59 -10.59
N LEU A 139 7.20 9.66 -11.66
CA LEU A 139 7.53 9.02 -12.94
C LEU A 139 7.15 9.85 -14.19
N ILE A 140 8.18 10.46 -14.78
CA ILE A 140 8.49 10.41 -16.22
C ILE A 140 9.96 9.95 -16.40
N GLU A 141 10.86 10.38 -15.50
CA GLU A 141 12.30 10.09 -15.60
C GLU A 141 12.72 8.68 -15.11
N ASN A 142 11.91 8.01 -14.28
CA ASN A 142 12.28 6.76 -13.58
C ASN A 142 11.66 5.48 -14.16
N GLY A 143 10.96 5.56 -15.29
CA GLY A 143 10.65 4.40 -16.13
C GLY A 143 9.40 3.57 -15.82
N TRP A 144 8.58 3.86 -14.81
CA TRP A 144 7.21 3.30 -14.76
C TRP A 144 6.33 4.05 -15.74
N VAL A 145 5.50 3.31 -16.45
CA VAL A 145 4.67 3.83 -17.55
C VAL A 145 3.18 3.77 -17.20
N LEU A 146 2.83 3.36 -15.99
CA LEU A 146 1.45 2.93 -15.71
C LEU A 146 0.58 4.07 -15.17
N ASP A 147 -0.50 4.34 -15.89
CA ASP A 147 -1.59 5.22 -15.50
C ASP A 147 -2.39 4.59 -14.32
N VAL A 148 -1.80 4.58 -13.12
CA VAL A 148 -2.46 4.01 -11.92
C VAL A 148 -3.47 4.97 -11.29
N PRO A 149 -4.66 4.51 -10.85
CA PRO A 149 -5.60 5.39 -10.16
C PRO A 149 -5.01 5.92 -8.84
N ALA A 150 -5.56 7.03 -8.34
CA ALA A 150 -5.10 7.61 -7.07
C ALA A 150 -5.20 6.64 -5.88
N THR A 151 -6.19 5.76 -5.95
CA THR A 151 -6.55 4.77 -4.93
C THR A 151 -6.96 3.47 -5.61
N LEU A 152 -6.76 2.34 -4.95
CA LEU A 152 -7.21 1.03 -5.41
C LEU A 152 -8.03 0.33 -4.33
N VAL A 153 -9.16 -0.24 -4.75
CA VAL A 153 -9.92 -1.21 -3.98
C VAL A 153 -10.28 -2.33 -4.92
N MET A 154 -9.83 -3.55 -4.61
CA MET A 154 -10.06 -4.73 -5.43
C MET A 154 -10.40 -5.93 -4.55
N GLU A 155 -11.15 -6.88 -5.10
CA GLU A 155 -11.39 -8.15 -4.42
C GLU A 155 -10.12 -9.00 -4.40
N ILE A 156 -9.97 -9.78 -3.33
CA ILE A 156 -8.86 -10.72 -3.16
C ILE A 156 -9.38 -12.07 -2.65
N PRO A 157 -8.65 -13.17 -2.88
CA PRO A 157 -8.95 -14.45 -2.23
C PRO A 157 -8.89 -14.34 -0.71
N ALA A 158 -9.75 -15.11 -0.02
CA ALA A 158 -9.75 -15.19 1.45
C ALA A 158 -8.39 -15.61 2.02
N GLU A 159 -7.64 -16.42 1.28
CA GLU A 159 -6.29 -16.87 1.60
C GLU A 159 -5.34 -15.69 1.86
N ILE A 160 -5.34 -14.67 1.00
CA ILE A 160 -4.47 -13.50 1.13
C ILE A 160 -4.76 -12.74 2.44
N TYR A 161 -6.04 -12.55 2.77
CA TYR A 161 -6.44 -11.91 4.04
C TYR A 161 -6.00 -12.75 5.24
N ASN A 162 -6.25 -14.06 5.21
CA ASN A 162 -5.92 -14.96 6.32
C ASN A 162 -4.42 -15.09 6.54
N GLN A 163 -3.63 -15.15 5.47
CA GLN A 163 -2.17 -15.16 5.53
C GLN A 163 -1.66 -13.82 6.08
N THR A 164 -2.18 -12.68 5.62
CA THR A 164 -1.81 -11.37 6.18
C THR A 164 -2.09 -11.31 7.69
N LEU A 165 -3.25 -11.78 8.12
CA LEU A 165 -3.63 -11.86 9.53
C LEU A 165 -2.66 -12.76 10.34
N GLN A 166 -2.29 -13.92 9.80
CA GLN A 166 -1.33 -14.82 10.43
C GLN A 166 0.05 -14.16 10.55
N LEU A 167 0.54 -13.54 9.47
CA LEU A 167 1.81 -12.85 9.42
C LEU A 167 1.87 -11.71 10.45
N ASN A 168 0.82 -10.90 10.54
CA ASN A 168 0.72 -9.83 11.54
C ASN A 168 0.74 -10.35 12.99
N LYS A 169 0.41 -11.63 13.23
CA LYS A 169 0.36 -12.26 14.57
C LYS A 169 1.61 -13.06 14.94
N LEU A 170 2.55 -13.27 14.02
CA LEU A 170 3.76 -14.06 14.30
C LEU A 170 4.63 -13.37 15.37
N LYS A 171 4.97 -14.11 16.44
CA LYS A 171 5.95 -13.68 17.46
C LYS A 171 7.38 -14.00 17.01
N ILE A 172 8.31 -13.14 17.41
CA ILE A 172 9.64 -12.94 16.77
C ILE A 172 10.59 -14.15 16.78
N HIS A 173 10.51 -15.07 17.74
CA HIS A 173 11.61 -15.99 18.04
C HIS A 173 11.90 -17.13 17.02
N LYS A 174 11.16 -17.23 15.90
CA LYS A 174 11.41 -18.28 14.88
C LYS A 174 11.69 -17.77 13.46
N ALA A 175 11.43 -16.50 13.15
CA ALA A 175 11.43 -16.00 11.77
C ALA A 175 12.60 -15.05 11.45
N LEU A 176 13.47 -14.75 12.42
CA LEU A 176 14.65 -13.88 12.23
C LEU A 176 15.96 -14.65 11.99
N ASP A 177 15.98 -15.95 12.25
CA ASP A 177 17.12 -16.84 11.91
C ASP A 177 17.05 -17.36 10.46
N ALA A 178 15.97 -17.02 9.76
CA ALA A 178 15.74 -17.29 8.36
C ALA A 178 16.50 -16.26 7.51
N SER A 179 17.21 -16.73 6.47
CA SER A 179 17.87 -15.86 5.48
C SER A 179 16.83 -14.93 4.79
N SER A 180 17.25 -13.94 3.99
CA SER A 180 16.31 -13.09 3.24
C SER A 180 15.31 -13.88 2.41
N ASP A 181 15.71 -15.09 2.01
CA ASP A 181 15.01 -15.97 1.08
C ASP A 181 14.05 -16.93 1.82
N ASP A 182 14.13 -16.99 3.15
CA ASP A 182 13.29 -17.83 4.02
C ASP A 182 12.15 -17.05 4.71
N LYS A 183 12.03 -15.75 4.41
CA LYS A 183 10.95 -14.92 4.97
C LYS A 183 9.66 -15.17 4.17
N PRO A 184 8.52 -15.39 4.83
CA PRO A 184 7.27 -15.59 4.13
C PRO A 184 6.93 -14.39 3.25
N GLU A 185 6.86 -14.63 1.94
CA GLU A 185 6.50 -13.65 0.93
C GLU A 185 5.02 -13.81 0.59
N LEU A 186 4.26 -12.72 0.73
CA LEU A 186 2.88 -12.64 0.26
C LEU A 186 2.80 -11.50 -0.74
N SER A 187 2.67 -11.84 -2.02
CA SER A 187 2.61 -10.88 -3.11
C SER A 187 1.20 -10.82 -3.71
N THR A 188 0.72 -9.62 -4.00
CA THR A 188 -0.54 -9.41 -4.74
C THR A 188 -0.27 -8.62 -6.01
N HIS A 189 -0.85 -9.09 -7.12
CA HIS A 189 -0.70 -8.46 -8.41
C HIS A 189 -1.57 -7.21 -8.48
N LEU A 190 -0.97 -6.11 -8.93
CA LEU A 190 -1.69 -4.91 -9.27
C LEU A 190 -2.30 -5.06 -10.67
N PRO A 191 -3.50 -4.50 -10.91
CA PRO A 191 -4.12 -4.49 -12.25
C PRO A 191 -3.23 -3.87 -13.34
N CYS A 192 -2.26 -3.04 -12.95
CA CYS A 192 -1.31 -2.40 -13.85
C CYS A 192 -0.07 -3.27 -14.17
N GLY A 193 0.01 -4.50 -13.66
CA GLY A 193 1.16 -5.39 -13.90
C GLY A 193 2.29 -5.26 -12.89
N GLY A 194 2.17 -4.38 -11.88
CA GLY A 194 3.07 -4.34 -10.72
C GLY A 194 2.70 -5.34 -9.62
N TYR A 195 3.49 -5.37 -8.55
CA TYR A 195 3.33 -6.27 -7.40
C TYR A 195 3.44 -5.48 -6.11
N LEU A 196 2.59 -5.84 -5.14
CA LEU A 196 2.74 -5.42 -3.76
C LEU A 196 3.15 -6.63 -2.93
N THR A 197 4.36 -6.59 -2.41
CA THR A 197 4.97 -7.70 -1.66
C THR A 197 5.01 -7.38 -0.18
N TYR A 198 4.38 -8.20 0.65
CA TYR A 198 4.33 -8.04 2.11
C TYR A 198 5.74 -7.96 2.72
N ARG A 199 5.91 -7.08 3.71
CA ARG A 199 7.17 -6.85 4.41
C ARG A 199 6.97 -6.93 5.92
N TYR A 200 7.18 -8.14 6.46
CA TYR A 200 6.99 -8.46 7.88
C TYR A 200 7.77 -7.57 8.86
N GLU A 201 8.99 -7.14 8.52
CA GLU A 201 9.78 -6.28 9.42
C GLU A 201 9.13 -4.92 9.70
N ARG A 202 8.22 -4.48 8.83
CA ARG A 202 7.58 -3.17 8.91
C ARG A 202 6.40 -3.13 9.87
N ILE A 203 5.61 -4.21 9.96
CA ILE A 203 4.50 -4.25 10.93
C ILE A 203 5.04 -4.10 12.36
N LYS A 204 6.21 -4.67 12.67
CA LYS A 204 6.89 -4.51 13.95
C LYS A 204 7.25 -3.06 14.28
N SER A 205 7.67 -2.30 13.28
CA SER A 205 8.02 -0.89 13.47
C SER A 205 6.78 -0.08 13.85
N VAL A 206 5.63 -0.35 13.21
CA VAL A 206 4.33 0.23 13.57
C VAL A 206 3.93 -0.18 14.98
N ASP A 207 3.99 -1.47 15.32
CA ASP A 207 3.54 -1.97 16.63
C ASP A 207 4.39 -1.39 17.76
N LYS A 208 5.71 -1.31 17.57
CA LYS A 208 6.63 -0.67 18.52
C LYS A 208 6.25 0.79 18.75
N LEU A 209 5.93 1.52 17.69
CA LEU A 209 5.52 2.93 17.78
C LEU A 209 4.14 3.09 18.45
N LYS A 210 3.16 2.25 18.06
CA LYS A 210 1.81 2.21 18.68
C LYS A 210 1.86 1.87 20.17
N SER A 211 2.81 1.03 20.61
CA SER A 211 3.01 0.71 22.04
C SER A 211 3.53 1.90 22.87
N ARG A 212 3.98 2.98 22.22
CA ARG A 212 4.55 4.18 22.87
C ARG A 212 3.89 5.46 22.33
N PRO A 213 2.57 5.63 22.49
CA PRO A 213 1.82 6.72 21.86
C PRO A 213 2.19 8.12 22.37
N ASN A 214 2.83 8.21 23.53
CA ASN A 214 3.27 9.48 24.10
C ASN A 214 4.70 9.89 23.67
N SER A 215 5.44 9.00 23.02
CA SER A 215 6.83 9.24 22.63
C SER A 215 6.95 10.36 21.59
N SER A 216 8.06 11.10 21.65
CA SER A 216 8.40 12.11 20.64
C SER A 216 8.60 11.50 19.25
N GLU A 217 9.01 10.23 19.18
CA GLU A 217 9.18 9.48 17.94
C GLU A 217 7.82 9.22 17.28
N TYR A 218 6.86 8.62 18.00
CA TYR A 218 5.51 8.37 17.49
C TYR A 218 4.83 9.66 16.99
N LYS A 219 4.96 10.75 17.75
CA LYS A 219 4.36 12.06 17.43
C LYS A 219 4.92 12.73 16.16
N LYS A 220 6.02 12.22 15.60
CA LYS A 220 6.65 12.68 14.36
C LYS A 220 6.31 11.80 13.15
N THR A 221 5.52 10.74 13.33
CA THR A 221 5.16 9.80 12.26
C THR A 221 3.75 10.05 11.73
N ASP A 222 3.50 9.57 10.51
CA ASP A 222 2.17 9.54 9.90
C ASP A 222 1.16 8.66 10.65
N LEU A 223 1.59 7.83 11.61
CA LEU A 223 0.67 7.13 12.52
C LEU A 223 -0.06 8.10 13.46
N TYR A 224 0.54 9.27 13.72
CA TYR A 224 0.00 10.30 14.60
C TYR A 224 -0.06 11.65 13.88
N LEU A 225 -1.16 11.90 13.18
CA LEU A 225 -1.43 13.21 12.59
C LEU A 225 -2.67 13.83 13.20
N LYS A 226 -2.53 15.01 13.80
CA LYS A 226 -3.70 15.83 14.19
C LYS A 226 -4.66 16.04 13.01
N LYS A 227 -4.09 16.13 11.79
CA LYS A 227 -4.82 16.24 10.53
C LYS A 227 -5.73 15.04 10.23
N HIS A 228 -5.49 13.84 10.79
CA HIS A 228 -6.45 12.73 10.65
C HIS A 228 -7.84 13.12 11.14
N ASN A 229 -7.92 13.82 12.28
CA ASN A 229 -9.19 14.28 12.83
C ASN A 229 -9.86 15.35 11.96
N GLU A 230 -9.07 16.20 11.30
CA GLU A 230 -9.58 17.20 10.35
C GLU A 230 -10.17 16.52 9.11
N VAL A 231 -9.47 15.54 8.55
CA VAL A 231 -9.94 14.71 7.43
C VAL A 231 -11.23 13.98 7.79
N LEU A 232 -11.26 13.29 8.94
CA LEU A 232 -12.45 12.58 9.42
C LEU A 232 -13.63 13.54 9.65
N LYS A 233 -13.39 14.74 10.19
CA LYS A 233 -14.42 15.77 10.35
C LYS A 233 -14.98 16.25 9.02
N LEU A 234 -14.14 16.43 7.99
CA LEU A 234 -14.59 16.84 6.67
C LEU A 234 -15.49 15.77 6.03
N ILE A 235 -15.13 14.50 6.14
CA ILE A 235 -15.90 13.39 5.58
C ILE A 235 -17.24 13.23 6.28
N ARG A 236 -17.28 13.33 7.62
CA ARG A 236 -18.52 13.17 8.40
C ARG A 236 -19.50 14.34 8.33
N LYS A 237 -19.05 15.51 7.85
CA LYS A 237 -19.91 16.69 7.66
C LYS A 237 -20.63 16.68 6.30
N GLN A 238 -20.29 15.76 5.40
CA GLN A 238 -20.90 15.57 4.07
C GLN A 238 -21.92 14.44 4.11
#